data_AF-M0I364-F1
#
_entry.id   AF-M0I364-F1
#
_cell.length_a   1.000
_cell.length_b   1.000
_cell.length_c   1.000
_cell.angle_alpha   90.00
_cell.angle_beta   90.00
_cell.angle_gamma   90.00
#
_symmetry.space_group_name_H-M   'P 1'
#
loop_
_entity.id
_entity.type
_entity.pdbx_description
1 polymer ?
#
loop_
_entity_poly.entity_id
_entity_poly.type
_entity_poly.pdbx_seq_one_letter_code
_entity_poly.pdbx_strand_id
1 'polypeptide(L)'
;MLHVLLQQWCVVSASWRRKVRREWNALTGGPLSAGWWLIKAGLRVVFAEVVFMGLVLLNSEMAAIEAVNSGDASVVSLVVLVSTTPDYLAIAGIVFVVALLLPFLPRRNRATNRWE
;
A
#
# COMPACT_ATOMS: atom_id res chain seq x y z
N MET A 1 -4.36 15.08 32.94
CA MET A 1 -4.47 14.01 31.92
C MET A 1 -4.84 14.55 30.53
N LEU A 2 -5.86 15.41 30.40
CA LEU A 2 -6.25 16.02 29.11
C LEU A 2 -5.13 16.86 28.43
N HIS A 3 -4.38 17.64 29.22
CA HIS A 3 -3.26 18.47 28.73
C HIS A 3 -2.11 17.66 28.11
N VAL A 4 -1.83 16.47 28.64
CA VAL A 4 -0.77 15.57 28.15
C VAL A 4 -1.17 14.94 26.82
N LEU A 5 -2.46 14.55 26.70
CA LEU A 5 -3.01 14.05 25.44
C LEU A 5 -2.95 15.15 24.36
N LEU A 6 -3.44 16.36 24.66
CA LEU A 6 -3.39 17.49 23.72
C LEU A 6 -1.97 17.82 23.23
N GLN A 7 -0.98 17.82 24.12
CA GLN A 7 0.41 18.02 23.73
C GLN A 7 0.94 16.89 22.83
N GLN A 8 0.60 15.63 23.11
CA GLN A 8 0.95 14.51 22.23
C GLN A 8 0.34 14.66 20.84
N TRP A 9 -0.96 14.95 20.74
CA TRP A 9 -1.64 15.15 19.46
C TRP A 9 -1.05 16.31 18.64
N CYS A 10 -0.69 17.41 19.29
CA CYS A 10 -0.02 18.53 18.63
C CYS A 10 1.33 18.12 18.02
N VAL A 11 2.15 17.36 18.78
CA VAL A 11 3.46 16.88 18.32
C VAL A 11 3.31 15.91 17.14
N VAL A 12 2.37 14.97 17.20
CA VAL A 12 2.06 14.04 16.09
C VAL A 12 1.59 14.80 14.86
N SER A 13 0.72 15.81 15.03
CA SER A 13 0.22 16.59 13.90
C SER A 13 1.32 17.42 13.20
N ALA A 14 2.34 17.84 13.95
CA ALA A 14 3.45 18.62 13.44
C ALA A 14 4.49 17.74 12.71
N SER A 15 4.82 16.58 13.26
CA SER A 15 5.71 15.60 12.60
C SER A 15 5.08 15.05 11.33
N TRP A 16 3.78 14.71 11.40
CA TRP A 16 3.01 14.24 10.26
C TRP A 16 2.97 15.27 9.13
N ARG A 17 2.69 16.55 9.43
CA ARG A 17 2.74 17.63 8.42
C ARG A 17 4.10 17.77 7.75
N ARG A 18 5.20 17.61 8.49
CA ARG A 18 6.55 17.64 7.91
C ARG A 18 6.80 16.43 7.01
N LYS A 19 6.28 15.26 7.37
CA LYS A 19 6.35 14.05 6.54
C LYS A 19 5.59 14.24 5.23
N VAL A 20 4.33 14.67 5.31
CA VAL A 20 3.49 14.98 4.14
C VAL A 20 4.18 16.00 3.23
N ARG A 21 4.76 17.08 3.80
CA ARG A 21 5.50 18.07 3.02
C ARG A 21 6.74 17.50 2.33
N ARG A 22 7.46 16.56 2.95
CA ARG A 22 8.62 15.89 2.34
C ARG A 22 8.21 15.02 1.15
N GLU A 23 7.15 14.22 1.32
CA GLU A 23 6.60 13.39 0.23
C GLU A 23 6.06 14.27 -0.91
N TRP A 24 5.36 15.37 -0.57
CA TRP A 24 4.87 16.35 -1.54
C TRP A 24 6.01 17.04 -2.30
N ASN A 25 7.05 17.48 -1.59
CA ASN A 25 8.22 18.09 -2.24
C ASN A 25 8.98 17.08 -3.12
N ALA A 26 8.96 15.79 -2.80
CA ALA A 26 9.53 14.76 -3.68
C ALA A 26 8.71 14.62 -4.98
N LEU A 27 7.39 14.75 -4.89
CA LEU A 27 6.49 14.76 -6.05
C LEU A 27 6.61 16.02 -6.91
N THR A 28 6.84 17.18 -6.31
CA THR A 28 6.87 18.48 -7.02
C THR A 28 8.28 19.04 -7.27
N GLY A 29 9.32 18.38 -6.77
CA GLY A 29 10.69 18.90 -6.74
C GLY A 29 11.50 18.75 -8.04
N GLY A 30 10.91 18.16 -9.08
CA GLY A 30 11.55 17.95 -10.39
C GLY A 30 11.30 16.55 -10.96
N PRO A 31 11.65 16.30 -12.24
CA PRO A 31 11.32 15.06 -12.93
C PRO A 31 12.02 13.83 -12.33
N LEU A 32 13.26 13.97 -11.85
CA LEU A 32 14.02 12.86 -11.26
C LEU A 32 13.49 12.47 -9.87
N SER A 33 13.16 13.44 -9.02
CA SER A 33 12.61 13.17 -7.68
C SER A 33 11.19 12.62 -7.75
N ALA A 34 10.35 13.18 -8.64
CA ALA A 34 9.00 12.69 -8.89
C ALA A 34 9.02 11.28 -9.49
N GLY A 35 9.88 11.04 -10.48
CA GLY A 35 10.06 9.71 -11.07
C GLY A 35 10.51 8.67 -10.04
N TRP A 36 11.47 9.02 -9.18
CA TRP A 36 11.93 8.12 -8.11
C TRP A 36 10.86 7.85 -7.06
N TRP A 37 10.04 8.86 -6.75
CA TRP A 37 8.88 8.69 -5.87
C TRP A 37 7.86 7.73 -6.49
N LEU A 38 7.53 7.91 -7.76
CA LEU A 38 6.58 7.07 -8.51
C LEU A 38 7.06 5.62 -8.59
N ILE A 39 8.34 5.38 -8.87
CA ILE A 39 8.91 4.02 -8.91
C ILE A 39 8.74 3.34 -7.54
N LYS A 40 9.06 4.03 -6.44
CA LYS A 40 8.88 3.48 -5.09
C LYS A 40 7.42 3.29 -4.71
N ALA A 41 6.53 4.19 -5.13
CA ALA A 41 5.10 4.07 -4.91
C ALA A 41 4.54 2.87 -5.69
N GLY A 42 4.88 2.77 -6.98
CA GLY A 42 4.50 1.66 -7.85
C GLY A 42 4.97 0.32 -7.32
N LEU A 43 6.25 0.21 -6.92
CA LEU A 43 6.77 -1.04 -6.35
C LEU A 43 6.04 -1.47 -5.08
N ARG A 44 5.69 -0.52 -4.20
CA ARG A 44 4.92 -0.80 -2.98
C ARG A 44 3.50 -1.24 -3.29
N VAL A 45 2.84 -0.57 -4.23
CA VAL A 45 1.49 -0.92 -4.69
C VAL A 45 1.50 -2.32 -5.29
N VAL A 46 2.38 -2.59 -6.27
CA VAL A 46 2.49 -3.91 -6.90
C VAL A 46 2.78 -5.00 -5.87
N PHE A 47 3.69 -4.75 -4.93
CA PHE A 47 3.96 -5.70 -3.86
C PHE A 47 2.73 -5.97 -2.98
N ALA A 48 2.02 -4.91 -2.57
CA ALA A 48 0.80 -5.04 -1.78
C ALA A 48 -0.28 -5.81 -2.55
N GLU A 49 -0.53 -5.47 -3.81
CA GLU A 49 -1.48 -6.16 -4.68
C GLU A 49 -1.18 -7.64 -4.80
N VAL A 50 0.08 -8.01 -5.11
CA VAL A 50 0.47 -9.42 -5.26
C VAL A 50 0.24 -10.20 -3.97
N VAL A 51 0.61 -9.63 -2.82
CA VAL A 51 0.44 -10.31 -1.52
C VAL A 51 -1.03 -10.43 -1.15
N PHE A 52 -1.79 -9.35 -1.24
CA PHE A 52 -3.20 -9.35 -0.84
C PHE A 52 -4.07 -10.17 -1.79
N MET A 53 -3.90 -10.03 -3.11
CA MET A 53 -4.62 -10.85 -4.09
C MET A 53 -4.22 -12.31 -3.98
N GLY A 54 -2.94 -12.61 -3.75
CA GLY A 54 -2.49 -13.98 -3.48
C GLY A 54 -3.21 -14.59 -2.27
N LEU A 55 -3.34 -13.85 -1.17
CA LEU A 55 -4.07 -14.30 0.02
C LEU A 55 -5.57 -14.47 -0.24
N VAL A 56 -6.19 -13.55 -0.98
CA VAL A 56 -7.61 -13.64 -1.36
C VAL A 56 -7.86 -14.89 -2.23
N LEU A 57 -7.02 -15.11 -3.24
CA LEU A 57 -7.12 -16.29 -4.11
C LEU A 57 -6.88 -17.59 -3.35
N LEU A 58 -5.91 -17.63 -2.43
CA LEU A 58 -5.68 -18.81 -1.58
C LEU A 58 -6.89 -19.13 -0.69
N ASN A 59 -7.61 -18.10 -0.23
CA ASN A 59 -8.76 -18.27 0.63
C ASN A 59 -10.04 -18.62 -0.13
N SER A 60 -10.24 -18.04 -1.31
CA SER A 60 -11.52 -18.07 -2.02
C SER A 60 -11.50 -18.91 -3.30
N GLU A 61 -10.33 -19.14 -3.90
CA GLU A 61 -10.15 -19.75 -5.23
C GLU A 61 -9.08 -20.85 -5.21
N MET A 62 -9.08 -21.67 -4.15
CA MET A 62 -8.06 -22.71 -3.94
C MET A 62 -7.97 -23.69 -5.13
N ALA A 63 -9.10 -24.02 -5.76
CA ALA A 63 -9.14 -24.86 -6.96
C ALA A 63 -8.40 -24.24 -8.16
N ALA A 64 -8.47 -22.92 -8.34
CA ALA A 64 -7.75 -22.24 -9.42
C ALA A 64 -6.23 -22.23 -9.15
N ILE A 65 -5.83 -22.11 -7.88
CA ILE A 65 -4.42 -22.22 -7.47
C ILE A 65 -3.89 -23.64 -7.67
N GLU A 66 -4.68 -24.66 -7.29
CA GLU A 66 -4.34 -26.07 -7.50
C GLU A 66 -4.19 -26.39 -8.99
N ALA A 67 -5.09 -25.90 -9.85
CA ALA A 67 -5.00 -26.09 -11.30
C ALA A 67 -3.74 -25.45 -11.90
N VAL A 68 -3.28 -24.32 -11.37
CA VAL A 68 -2.01 -23.73 -11.79
C VAL A 68 -0.83 -24.55 -11.28
N ASN A 69 -0.91 -25.08 -10.06
CA ASN A 69 0.16 -25.87 -9.46
C ASN A 69 0.29 -27.28 -10.09
N SER A 70 -0.82 -27.89 -10.53
CA SER A 70 -0.82 -29.15 -11.28
C SER A 70 -0.35 -28.97 -12.74
N GLY A 71 -0.27 -27.73 -13.22
CA GLY A 71 0.08 -27.40 -14.60
C GLY A 71 -1.10 -27.46 -15.57
N ASP A 72 -2.32 -27.69 -15.08
CA ASP A 72 -3.55 -27.71 -15.89
C ASP A 72 -3.95 -26.30 -16.35
N ALA A 73 -3.55 -25.27 -15.62
CA ALA A 73 -3.79 -23.86 -15.94
C ALA A 73 -2.49 -23.04 -15.91
N SER A 74 -2.45 -21.96 -16.71
CA SER A 74 -1.34 -21.00 -16.68
C SER A 74 -1.50 -20.02 -15.51
N VAL A 75 -0.38 -19.55 -14.93
CA VAL A 75 -0.37 -18.45 -13.94
C VAL A 75 -1.09 -17.20 -14.47
N VAL A 76 -1.04 -16.96 -15.79
CA VAL A 76 -1.74 -15.84 -16.43
C VAL A 76 -3.26 -15.92 -16.24
N SER A 77 -3.83 -17.13 -16.10
CA SER A 77 -5.26 -17.30 -15.85
C SER A 77 -5.73 -16.69 -14.53
N LEU A 78 -4.87 -16.68 -13.49
CA LEU A 78 -5.17 -16.02 -12.21
C LEU A 78 -5.22 -14.50 -12.39
N VAL A 79 -4.35 -13.96 -13.24
CA VAL A 79 -4.37 -12.52 -13.57
C VAL A 79 -5.66 -12.17 -14.32
N VAL A 80 -6.09 -13.01 -15.26
CA VAL A 80 -7.37 -12.85 -15.97
C VAL A 80 -8.54 -12.93 -14.99
N LEU A 81 -8.54 -13.88 -14.06
CA LEU A 81 -9.58 -14.03 -13.04
C LEU A 81 -9.71 -12.76 -12.19
N VAL A 82 -8.60 -12.25 -11.67
CA VAL A 82 -8.58 -11.03 -10.85
C VAL A 82 -9.03 -9.81 -11.66
N SER A 83 -8.65 -9.72 -12.93
CA SER A 83 -8.96 -8.56 -13.79
C SER A 83 -10.36 -8.58 -14.41
N THR A 84 -11.06 -9.72 -14.40
CA THR A 84 -12.41 -9.84 -14.95
C THR A 84 -13.50 -9.99 -13.89
N THR A 85 -13.12 -10.24 -12.63
CA THR A 85 -14.07 -10.40 -11.51
C THR A 85 -14.27 -9.06 -10.78
N PRO A 86 -15.50 -8.50 -10.75
CA PRO A 86 -15.76 -7.20 -10.13
C PRO A 86 -15.36 -7.10 -8.66
N ASP A 87 -15.57 -8.17 -7.89
CA ASP A 87 -15.24 -8.19 -6.46
C ASP A 87 -13.74 -8.11 -6.22
N TYR A 88 -12.93 -8.83 -7.01
CA TYR A 88 -11.47 -8.76 -6.93
C TYR A 88 -10.95 -7.40 -7.39
N LEU A 89 -11.57 -6.79 -8.41
CA LEU A 89 -11.26 -5.42 -8.82
C LEU A 89 -11.57 -4.40 -7.72
N ALA A 90 -12.68 -4.57 -6.98
CA ALA A 90 -13.03 -3.70 -5.87
C ALA A 90 -12.02 -3.81 -4.72
N ILE A 91 -11.62 -5.04 -4.37
CA ILE A 91 -10.60 -5.29 -3.35
C ILE A 91 -9.25 -4.71 -3.80
N ALA A 92 -8.84 -4.93 -5.05
CA ALA A 92 -7.61 -4.36 -5.62
C ALA A 92 -7.65 -2.82 -5.58
N GLY A 93 -8.77 -2.21 -5.96
CA GLY A 93 -8.95 -0.76 -5.87
C GLY A 93 -8.74 -0.23 -4.43
N ILE A 94 -9.23 -0.95 -3.42
CA ILE A 94 -9.01 -0.58 -2.01
C ILE A 94 -7.55 -0.73 -1.61
N VAL A 95 -6.92 -1.87 -1.94
CA VAL A 95 -5.50 -2.14 -1.64
C VAL A 95 -4.61 -1.10 -2.30
N PHE A 96 -4.87 -0.76 -3.56
CA PHE A 96 -4.20 0.31 -4.30
C PHE A 96 -4.26 1.65 -3.58
N VAL A 97 -5.46 2.09 -3.17
CA VAL A 97 -5.65 3.36 -2.46
C VAL A 97 -4.91 3.34 -1.12
N VAL A 98 -5.04 2.26 -0.34
CA VAL A 98 -4.34 2.13 0.95
C VAL A 98 -2.83 2.14 0.76
N ALA A 99 -2.32 1.41 -0.22
CA ALA A 99 -0.89 1.33 -0.51
C ALA A 99 -0.30 2.68 -0.95
N LEU A 100 -1.07 3.47 -1.71
CA LEU A 100 -0.70 4.84 -2.07
C LEU A 100 -0.76 5.82 -0.90
N LEU A 101 -1.67 5.61 0.06
CA LEU A 101 -1.83 6.46 1.24
C LEU A 101 -0.86 6.13 2.37
N LEU A 102 -0.36 4.88 2.45
CA LEU A 102 0.64 4.44 3.45
C LEU A 102 1.85 5.38 3.66
N PRO A 103 2.48 5.97 2.62
CA PRO A 103 3.57 6.92 2.78
C PRO A 103 3.12 8.17 3.56
N PHE A 104 1.87 8.58 3.39
CA PHE A 104 1.29 9.75 4.02
C PHE A 104 0.74 9.47 5.41
N LEU A 105 0.50 8.22 5.81
CA LEU A 105 -0.02 7.90 7.14
C LEU A 105 1.01 8.17 8.25
N PRO A 106 0.57 8.57 9.46
CA PRO A 106 1.46 8.68 10.62
C PRO A 106 2.11 7.32 10.89
N ARG A 107 3.44 7.31 11.07
CA ARG A 107 4.22 6.13 11.39
C ARG A 107 4.96 6.36 12.71
N ARG A 108 4.90 5.38 13.61
CA ARG A 108 5.76 5.40 14.80
C ARG A 108 7.22 5.23 14.37
N ASN A 109 8.06 6.21 14.66
CA ASN A 109 9.50 6.09 14.50
C ASN A 109 10.04 5.16 15.58
N ARG A 110 10.59 4.01 15.15
CA ARG A 110 11.11 2.98 16.04
C ARG A 110 12.42 3.39 16.73
N ALA A 111 13.19 4.30 16.15
CA ALA A 111 14.46 4.77 16.73
C ALA A 111 14.23 5.75 17.89
N THR A 112 13.19 6.57 17.82
CA THR A 112 12.88 7.59 18.83
C THR A 112 11.66 7.23 19.70
N ASN A 113 10.99 6.12 19.38
CA ASN A 113 9.74 5.66 19.99
C ASN A 113 8.61 6.70 19.99
N ARG A 114 8.64 7.66 19.05
CA ARG A 114 7.66 8.76 18.90
C ARG A 114 6.85 8.59 17.61
N TRP A 115 5.64 9.15 17.59
CA TRP A 115 4.78 9.16 16.40
C TRP A 115 5.21 10.27 15.42
N GLU A 116 5.46 9.90 14.16
CA GLU A 116 5.92 10.77 13.07
C GLU A 116 4.99 10.81 11.86
#